data_AF-A0A4Z0L6N4-F1
#
_entry.id   AF-A0A4Z0L6N4-F1
#
_cell.length_a   1.000
_cell.length_b   1.000
_cell.length_c   1.000
_cell.angle_alpha   90.00
_cell.angle_beta   90.00
_cell.angle_gamma   90.00
#
_symmetry.space_group_name_H-M   'P 1'
#
loop_
_entity.id
_entity.type
_entity.pdbx_description
1 polymer ?
#
loop_
_entity_poly.entity_id
_entity_poly.type
_entity_poly.pdbx_seq_one_letter_code
_entity_poly.pdbx_strand_id
1 'polypeptide(L)'
;MDSIADEKVLQVIKNIDAKIDKLNDQKIIAFFEYLGLNQREDIPKDYLTWETILIVVPDRHISHMVKQYKFLISRIAFTTNIYAQQIHIYDYKDWKNACRNKTQFQIKELLKTNFGGVKKINNDPE
;
A
#
# COMPACT_ATOMS: atom_id res chain seq x y z
N MET A 1 -10.72 -19.82 -40.01
CA MET A 1 -10.95 -18.48 -39.46
C MET A 1 -10.78 -18.54 -37.94
N ASP A 2 -9.65 -18.24 -37.31
CA ASP A 2 -8.23 -18.32 -37.69
C ASP A 2 -7.47 -18.29 -36.35
N SER A 3 -7.31 -19.45 -35.71
CA SER A 3 -6.78 -19.57 -34.34
C SER A 3 -5.38 -18.98 -34.16
N ILE A 4 -4.60 -18.92 -35.25
CA ILE A 4 -3.24 -18.37 -35.26
C ILE A 4 -3.25 -16.84 -35.18
N ALA A 5 -4.27 -16.18 -35.75
CA ALA A 5 -4.42 -14.72 -35.64
C ALA A 5 -4.80 -14.32 -34.21
N ASP A 6 -5.67 -15.10 -33.57
CA ASP A 6 -6.08 -14.90 -32.17
C ASP A 6 -4.91 -15.08 -31.20
N GLU A 7 -4.04 -16.07 -31.42
CA GLU A 7 -2.86 -16.29 -30.59
C GLU A 7 -1.84 -15.15 -30.68
N LYS A 8 -1.61 -14.61 -31.88
CA LYS A 8 -0.72 -13.46 -32.08
C LYS A 8 -1.26 -12.20 -31.39
N VAL A 9 -2.56 -11.94 -31.50
CA VAL A 9 -3.21 -10.80 -30.81
C VAL A 9 -3.11 -10.96 -29.30
N LEU A 10 -3.38 -12.16 -28.77
CA LEU A 10 -3.25 -12.45 -27.35
C LEU A 10 -1.81 -12.20 -26.85
N GLN A 11 -0.80 -12.61 -27.62
CA GLN A 11 0.59 -12.38 -27.25
C GLN A 11 0.94 -10.87 -27.24
N VAL A 12 0.43 -10.10 -28.20
CA VAL A 12 0.60 -8.64 -28.22
C VAL A 12 -0.02 -8.00 -26.98
N ILE A 13 -1.25 -8.39 -26.60
CA ILE A 13 -1.92 -7.89 -25.40
C ILE A 13 -1.10 -8.21 -24.15
N LYS A 14 -0.68 -9.48 -23.96
CA LYS A 14 0.18 -9.87 -22.82
C LYS A 14 1.48 -9.05 -22.74
N ASN A 15 2.10 -8.77 -23.88
CA ASN A 15 3.31 -7.95 -23.94
C ASN A 15 3.03 -6.49 -23.56
N ILE A 16 1.86 -5.94 -23.90
CA ILE A 16 1.44 -4.60 -23.50
C ILE A 16 1.19 -4.56 -21.99
N ASP A 17 0.45 -5.54 -21.46
CA ASP A 17 0.16 -5.63 -20.02
C ASP A 17 1.46 -5.70 -19.21
N ALA A 18 2.42 -6.55 -19.60
CA ALA A 18 3.71 -6.64 -18.94
C ALA A 18 4.50 -5.30 -18.97
N LYS A 19 4.37 -4.51 -20.05
CA LYS A 19 4.97 -3.17 -20.12
C LYS A 19 4.26 -2.19 -19.19
N ILE A 20 2.93 -2.24 -19.11
CA ILE A 20 2.13 -1.42 -18.19
C ILE A 20 2.50 -1.74 -16.75
N ASP A 21 2.62 -3.02 -16.40
CA ASP A 21 3.01 -3.45 -15.06
C ASP A 21 4.39 -2.94 -14.69
N LYS A 22 5.37 -3.08 -15.59
CA LYS A 22 6.73 -2.55 -15.37
C LYS A 22 6.73 -1.03 -15.19
N LEU A 23 5.93 -0.30 -15.97
CA LEU A 23 5.77 1.15 -15.80
C LEU A 23 5.10 1.49 -14.47
N ASN A 24 4.14 0.68 -14.01
CA ASN A 24 3.52 0.88 -12.72
C ASN A 24 4.49 0.63 -11.56
N ASP A 25 5.34 -0.41 -11.65
CA ASP A 25 6.38 -0.66 -10.65
C ASP A 25 7.35 0.52 -10.54
N GLN A 26 7.73 1.13 -11.68
CA GLN A 26 8.54 2.35 -11.69
C GLN A 26 7.82 3.54 -11.00
N LYS A 27 6.50 3.69 -11.21
CA LYS A 27 5.71 4.70 -10.50
C LYS A 27 5.69 4.45 -9.00
N ILE A 28 5.53 3.19 -8.56
CA ILE A 28 5.57 2.82 -7.14
C ILE A 28 6.93 3.18 -6.53
N ILE A 29 8.03 2.80 -7.18
CA ILE A 29 9.39 3.10 -6.71
C ILE A 29 9.60 4.62 -6.58
N ALA A 30 9.27 5.39 -7.61
CA ALA A 30 9.41 6.85 -7.60
C ALA A 30 8.53 7.50 -6.51
N PHE A 31 7.33 6.96 -6.29
CA PHE A 31 6.45 7.42 -5.23
C PHE A 31 7.01 7.10 -3.84
N PHE A 32 7.62 5.93 -3.66
CA PHE A 32 8.24 5.56 -2.38
C PHE A 32 9.49 6.38 -2.10
N GLU A 33 10.26 6.73 -3.12
CA GLU A 33 11.36 7.68 -3.02
C GLU A 33 10.88 9.08 -2.63
N TYR A 34 9.80 9.58 -3.26
CA TYR A 34 9.16 10.85 -2.87
C TYR A 34 8.71 10.86 -1.40
N LEU A 35 8.24 9.72 -0.89
CA LEU A 35 7.85 9.56 0.52
C LEU A 35 9.04 9.29 1.47
N GLY A 36 10.28 9.17 0.96
CA GLY A 36 11.48 8.85 1.74
C GLY A 36 11.50 7.41 2.29
N LEU A 37 10.75 6.48 1.70
CA LEU A 37 10.64 5.10 2.16
C LEU A 37 11.80 4.22 1.69
N ASN A 38 12.46 4.57 0.60
CA ASN A 38 13.57 3.80 0.02
C ASN A 38 14.82 3.70 0.92
N GLN A 39 15.01 4.67 1.82
CA GLN A 39 16.15 4.73 2.75
C GLN A 39 15.87 4.01 4.08
N ARG A 40 14.64 3.55 4.29
CA ARG A 40 14.21 2.99 5.57
C ARG A 40 14.40 1.49 5.63
N GLU A 41 15.03 1.02 6.69
CA GLU A 41 15.29 -0.41 6.92
C GLU A 41 14.02 -1.20 7.24
N ASP A 42 12.98 -0.55 7.78
CA ASP A 42 11.72 -1.20 8.15
C ASP A 42 10.79 -1.50 6.96
N ILE A 43 11.18 -1.11 5.74
CA ILE A 43 10.39 -1.30 4.53
C ILE A 43 10.78 -2.64 3.86
N PRO A 44 9.84 -3.58 3.67
CA PRO A 44 10.13 -4.88 3.04
C PRO A 44 10.64 -4.72 1.61
N LYS A 45 11.75 -5.35 1.23
CA LYS A 45 12.37 -5.17 -0.10
C LYS A 45 11.58 -5.82 -1.24
N ASP A 46 10.67 -6.73 -0.90
CA ASP A 46 9.85 -7.52 -1.81
C ASP A 46 8.44 -6.93 -2.02
N TYR A 47 8.18 -5.67 -1.61
CA TYR A 47 6.86 -5.04 -1.71
C TYR A 47 6.27 -5.04 -3.13
N LEU A 48 7.10 -5.09 -4.18
CA LEU A 48 6.65 -5.15 -5.57
C LEU A 48 6.03 -6.50 -5.95
N THR A 49 6.19 -7.53 -5.12
CA THR A 49 5.53 -8.83 -5.33
C THR A 49 4.09 -8.86 -4.85
N TRP A 50 3.69 -7.87 -4.03
CA TRP A 50 2.35 -7.82 -3.45
C TRP A 50 1.31 -7.41 -4.50
N GLU A 51 0.13 -8.02 -4.41
CA GLU A 51 -1.00 -7.68 -5.29
C GLU A 51 -1.45 -6.23 -5.07
N THR A 52 -1.49 -5.79 -3.82
CA THR A 52 -1.79 -4.41 -3.45
C THR A 52 -0.99 -4.01 -2.22
N ILE A 53 -0.25 -2.92 -2.33
CA ILE A 53 0.50 -2.33 -1.23
C ILE A 53 -0.41 -1.37 -0.47
N LEU A 54 -0.67 -1.68 0.80
CA LEU A 54 -1.37 -0.78 1.71
C LEU A 54 -0.39 0.21 2.33
N ILE A 55 -0.62 1.49 2.09
CA ILE A 55 0.14 2.60 2.67
C ILE A 55 -0.67 3.16 3.83
N VAL A 56 -0.14 3.00 5.04
CA VAL A 56 -0.72 3.51 6.28
C VAL A 56 -0.09 4.85 6.60
N VAL A 57 -0.88 5.91 6.64
CA VAL A 57 -0.43 7.27 6.95
C VAL A 57 -0.84 7.67 8.38
N PRO A 58 -0.03 8.46 9.10
CA PRO A 58 -0.28 8.77 10.50
C PRO A 58 -1.37 9.84 10.70
N ASP A 59 -1.61 10.71 9.72
CA ASP A 59 -2.58 11.80 9.86
C ASP A 59 -3.33 12.14 8.56
N ARG A 60 -4.35 12.99 8.71
CA ARG A 60 -5.25 13.39 7.62
C ARG A 60 -4.57 14.34 6.61
N HIS A 61 -3.64 15.19 7.04
CA HIS A 61 -2.95 16.11 6.14
C HIS A 61 -2.09 15.32 5.13
N ILE A 62 -1.29 14.38 5.63
CA ILE A 62 -0.52 13.47 4.76
C ILE A 62 -1.47 12.66 3.87
N SER A 63 -2.57 12.12 4.42
CA SER A 63 -3.59 11.40 3.64
C SER A 63 -4.10 12.22 2.45
N HIS A 64 -4.41 13.50 2.65
CA HIS A 64 -4.88 14.39 1.59
C HIS A 64 -3.80 14.63 0.53
N MET A 65 -2.55 14.85 0.92
CA MET A 65 -1.43 15.02 -0.02
C MET A 65 -1.25 13.81 -0.92
N VAL A 66 -1.38 12.60 -0.36
CA VAL A 66 -1.10 11.36 -1.11
C VAL A 66 -2.30 10.79 -1.85
N LYS A 67 -3.53 11.20 -1.48
CA LYS A 67 -4.77 10.63 -2.01
C LYS A 67 -4.89 10.72 -3.53
N GLN A 68 -4.30 11.73 -4.17
CA GLN A 68 -4.32 11.88 -5.63
C GLN A 68 -3.59 10.74 -6.36
N TYR A 69 -2.52 10.20 -5.77
CA TYR A 69 -1.69 9.18 -6.42
C TYR A 69 -2.39 7.83 -6.57
N LYS A 70 -3.43 7.56 -5.76
CA LYS A 70 -4.25 6.33 -5.88
C LYS A 70 -4.91 6.16 -7.26
N PHE A 71 -5.04 7.24 -8.02
CA PHE A 71 -5.60 7.24 -9.37
C PHE A 71 -4.52 7.20 -10.46
N LEU A 72 -3.27 7.46 -10.11
CA LEU A 72 -2.13 7.52 -11.03
C LEU A 72 -1.28 6.25 -11.01
N ILE A 73 -1.32 5.54 -9.89
CA ILE A 73 -0.54 4.35 -9.58
C ILE A 73 -1.52 3.23 -9.24
N SER A 74 -1.46 2.12 -9.98
CA SER A 74 -2.23 0.92 -9.64
C SER A 74 -1.55 0.17 -8.51
N ARG A 75 -2.27 -0.77 -7.88
CA ARG A 75 -1.76 -1.66 -6.81
C ARG A 75 -1.33 -0.92 -5.53
N ILE A 76 -1.77 0.32 -5.32
CA ILE A 76 -1.62 1.01 -4.03
C ILE A 76 -2.97 1.32 -3.40
N ALA A 77 -3.04 1.18 -2.09
CA ALA A 77 -4.18 1.57 -1.27
C ALA A 77 -3.71 2.44 -0.11
N PHE A 78 -4.60 3.28 0.41
CA PHE A 78 -4.29 4.17 1.52
C PHE A 78 -5.26 3.95 2.68
N THR A 79 -4.74 4.02 3.90
CA THR A 79 -5.55 4.12 5.12
C THR A 79 -4.86 5.03 6.12
N THR A 80 -5.63 5.62 7.04
CA THR A 80 -5.09 6.45 8.12
C THR A 80 -5.09 5.67 9.42
N ASN A 81 -3.93 5.63 10.09
CA ASN A 81 -3.81 5.15 11.46
C ASN A 81 -3.27 6.29 12.34
N ILE A 82 -4.14 6.93 13.12
CA ILE A 82 -3.78 8.05 14.00
C ILE A 82 -2.80 7.67 15.14
N TYR A 83 -2.60 6.38 15.36
CA TYR A 83 -1.65 5.84 16.33
C TYR A 83 -0.28 5.55 15.71
N ALA A 84 -0.15 5.64 14.38
CA ALA A 84 1.14 5.50 13.72
C ALA A 84 1.99 6.75 13.90
N GLN A 85 3.29 6.56 14.11
CA GLN A 85 4.25 7.67 14.23
C GLN A 85 4.79 8.13 12.87
N GLN A 86 4.77 7.24 11.89
CA GLN A 86 5.27 7.49 10.54
C GLN A 86 4.46 6.71 9.50
N ILE A 87 4.79 6.90 8.23
CA ILE A 87 4.19 6.11 7.14
C ILE A 87 4.69 4.66 7.25
N HIS A 88 3.80 3.70 7.06
CA HIS A 88 4.18 2.28 6.97
C HIS A 88 3.54 1.64 5.73
N ILE A 89 4.12 0.54 5.27
CA ILE A 89 3.55 -0.26 4.18
C ILE A 89 3.29 -1.69 4.63
N TYR A 90 2.24 -2.30 4.09
CA TYR A 90 1.85 -3.68 4.35
C TYR A 90 1.29 -4.33 3.09
N ASP A 91 1.33 -5.66 3.02
CA ASP A 91 0.49 -6.38 2.08
C ASP A 91 -0.99 -6.16 2.48
N TYR A 92 -1.79 -5.62 1.57
CA TYR A 92 -3.20 -5.34 1.81
C TYR A 92 -4.01 -6.60 2.12
N LYS A 93 -3.65 -7.73 1.50
CA LYS A 93 -4.30 -9.03 1.74
C LYS A 93 -4.08 -9.49 3.17
N ASP A 94 -2.86 -9.39 3.67
CA ASP A 94 -2.53 -9.75 5.05
C ASP A 94 -3.19 -8.82 6.05
N TRP A 95 -3.19 -7.51 5.77
CA TRP A 95 -3.92 -6.55 6.58
C TRP A 95 -5.42 -6.86 6.65
N LYS A 96 -6.03 -7.15 5.50
CA LYS A 96 -7.46 -7.49 5.40
C LYS A 96 -7.77 -8.78 6.16
N ASN A 97 -6.90 -9.78 6.08
CA ASN A 97 -7.02 -11.03 6.82
C ASN A 97 -6.90 -10.82 8.32
N ALA A 98 -5.96 -9.99 8.78
CA ALA A 98 -5.79 -9.66 10.20
C ALA A 98 -7.03 -8.95 10.77
N CYS A 99 -7.67 -8.08 9.97
CA CYS A 99 -8.90 -7.37 10.32
C CYS A 99 -10.18 -8.20 10.13
N ARG A 100 -10.10 -9.37 9.50
CA ARG A 100 -11.27 -10.20 9.19
C ARG A 100 -11.98 -10.65 10.46
N ASN A 101 -13.31 -10.61 10.43
CA ASN A 101 -14.20 -10.99 11.54
C ASN A 101 -13.99 -10.18 12.84
N LYS A 102 -13.29 -9.04 12.80
CA LYS A 102 -13.14 -8.13 13.94
C LYS A 102 -14.19 -7.03 13.91
N THR A 103 -14.68 -6.65 15.08
CA THR A 103 -15.52 -5.46 15.24
C THR A 103 -14.70 -4.19 15.04
N GLN A 104 -15.37 -3.05 14.81
CA GLN A 104 -14.68 -1.76 14.71
C GLN A 104 -13.86 -1.44 15.97
N PHE A 105 -14.37 -1.80 17.15
CA PHE A 105 -13.65 -1.63 18.41
C PHE A 105 -12.37 -2.47 18.44
N GLN A 106 -12.46 -3.76 18.08
CA GLN A 106 -11.29 -4.65 18.02
C GLN A 106 -10.26 -4.20 16.98
N ILE A 107 -10.70 -3.68 15.83
CA ILE A 107 -9.81 -3.08 14.83
C ILE A 107 -9.12 -1.84 15.41
N LYS A 108 -9.85 -0.97 16.11
CA LYS A 108 -9.27 0.22 16.75
C LYS A 108 -8.20 -0.15 17.78
N GLU A 109 -8.44 -1.17 18.62
CA GLU A 109 -7.43 -1.66 19.56
C GLU A 109 -6.22 -2.25 18.85
N LEU A 110 -6.44 -3.03 17.78
CA LEU A 110 -5.35 -3.59 16.97
C LEU A 110 -4.44 -2.50 16.39
N LEU A 111 -5.02 -1.40 15.88
CA LEU A 111 -4.27 -0.29 15.29
C LEU A 111 -3.41 0.49 16.29
N LYS A 112 -3.61 0.33 17.61
CA LYS A 112 -2.78 0.99 18.63
C LYS A 112 -1.42 0.35 18.83
N THR A 113 -1.28 -0.94 18.52
CA THR A 113 -0.05 -1.73 18.75
C THR A 113 0.47 -2.40 17.50
N ASN A 114 -0.35 -2.49 16.45
CA ASN A 114 -0.02 -3.11 15.18
C ASN A 114 -0.16 -2.09 14.06
N PHE A 115 0.35 -2.45 12.89
CA PHE A 115 0.27 -1.64 11.67
C PHE A 115 0.81 -0.20 11.87
N GLY A 116 1.97 -0.10 12.51
CA GLY A 116 2.65 1.15 12.82
C GLY A 116 2.19 1.81 14.11
N GLY A 117 1.13 1.28 14.73
CA GLY A 117 0.61 1.77 16.01
C GLY A 117 1.65 1.67 17.12
N VAL A 118 1.89 2.81 17.78
CA VAL A 118 2.62 2.85 19.05
C VAL A 118 1.62 3.26 20.12
N LYS A 119 1.53 2.51 21.22
CA LYS A 119 0.74 2.93 22.38
C LYS A 119 1.26 4.30 22.80
N LYS A 120 0.43 5.34 22.60
CA LYS A 120 0.68 6.63 23.21
C LYS A 120 0.61 6.39 24.71
N ILE A 121 1.75 6.48 25.38
CA ILE A 121 1.77 6.63 26.83
C ILE A 121 1.06 7.96 27.04
N ASN A 122 -0.14 7.93 27.60
CA ASN A 122 -0.78 9.14 28.09
C ASN A 122 0.13 9.68 29.19
N ASN A 123 1.08 10.55 28.83
CA ASN A 123 1.54 11.55 29.76
C ASN A 123 0.40 12.58 29.79
N ASP A 124 -0.69 12.24 30.48
CA ASP A 124 -1.62 13.25 30.97
C ASP A 124 -0.81 14.12 31.94
N PRO A 125 -0.63 15.42 31.70
CA PRO A 125 -0.31 16.33 32.78
C PRO A 125 -1.60 16.44 33.62
N GLU A 126 -1.51 16.05 34.89
CA GLU A 126 -2.48 16.45 35.92
C GLU A 126 -2.70 17.97 35.93
#